data_AF-A0A2A5WX27-F1
#
_entry.id   AF-A0A2A5WX27-F1
#
_cell.length_a   1.000
_cell.length_b   1.000
_cell.length_c   1.000
_cell.angle_alpha   90.00
_cell.angle_beta   90.00
_cell.angle_gamma   90.00
#
_symmetry.space_group_name_H-M   'P 1'
#
loop_
_entity.id
_entity.type
_entity.pdbx_description
1 polymer ?
#
loop_
_entity_poly.entity_id
_entity_poly.type
_entity_poly.pdbx_seq_one_letter_code
_entity_poly.pdbx_strand_id
1 'polypeptide(L)'
;MDTNKHSSYTETVIQVHDIPAQWSPQVIAETKELTGLTRDQFQGQCLDFTDLPFVTIDGDDARDYDDAICAQNSDDGWLLQIAIADVSHYVRPGTVLDKAARSRGNSTYFVDRVIPMLPEVLSNDLCSLRPDEDRLAIICSIKINSSGEILEWTFDQAWIRSRCRLTYTEVDQYLETKEDQFIRAWGNAVCESLDMASEVVLARQGRCSGTGRIDINFPETAITLGNNGVVETIGYRESNSATRLVEECMLSANLCAAQTLEKTLDRAIYRVHHAPSSQDLIHLRQVLQRFGLTLAGGQAPKILDFNKTLNVAR
;
A
#
# COMPACT_ATOMS: atom_id res chain seq x y z
N MET A 1 6.30 22.82 -40.55
CA MET A 1 5.12 23.67 -40.26
C MET A 1 3.94 22.70 -40.34
N ASP A 2 3.45 22.07 -39.29
CA ASP A 2 3.34 22.45 -37.89
C ASP A 2 3.79 21.34 -36.94
N THR A 3 4.74 21.66 -36.07
CA THR A 3 5.03 20.88 -34.86
C THR A 3 4.90 21.83 -33.70
N ASN A 4 3.66 22.26 -33.42
CA ASN A 4 3.30 22.68 -32.07
C ASN A 4 3.47 21.44 -31.19
N LYS A 5 4.71 21.20 -30.74
CA LYS A 5 4.97 20.42 -29.54
C LYS A 5 4.24 21.18 -28.44
N HIS A 6 3.01 20.78 -28.14
CA HIS A 6 2.43 21.09 -26.85
C HIS A 6 3.47 20.62 -25.83
N SER A 7 4.14 21.57 -25.17
CA SER A 7 4.88 21.27 -23.95
C SER A 7 3.90 20.51 -23.08
N SER A 8 4.17 19.22 -22.82
CA SER A 8 3.28 18.42 -22.00
C SER A 8 3.15 19.15 -20.66
N TYR A 9 1.92 19.29 -20.15
CA TYR A 9 1.67 19.90 -18.84
C TYR A 9 2.58 19.28 -17.77
N THR A 10 2.83 17.97 -17.87
CA THR A 10 3.78 17.21 -17.07
C THR A 10 5.20 17.80 -17.09
N GLU A 11 5.76 18.09 -18.26
CA GLU A 11 7.12 18.67 -18.38
C GLU A 11 7.20 20.06 -17.73
N THR A 12 6.12 20.84 -17.84
CA THR A 12 6.05 22.16 -17.20
C THR A 12 6.05 22.02 -15.68
N VAL A 13 5.27 21.08 -15.12
CA VAL A 13 5.24 20.81 -13.67
C VAL A 13 6.59 20.27 -13.18
N ILE A 14 7.23 19.37 -13.93
CA ILE A 14 8.56 18.86 -13.63
C ILE A 14 9.57 20.02 -13.49
N GLN A 15 9.57 20.95 -14.44
CA GLN A 15 10.48 22.09 -14.41
C GLN A 15 10.16 23.09 -13.31
N VAL A 16 8.88 23.44 -13.12
CA VAL A 16 8.46 24.45 -12.12
C VAL A 16 8.72 23.99 -10.69
N HIS A 17 8.65 22.68 -10.45
CA HIS A 17 8.85 22.10 -9.12
C HIS A 17 10.21 21.42 -8.95
N ASP A 18 11.13 21.60 -9.91
CA ASP A 18 12.47 20.99 -9.91
C ASP A 18 12.46 19.48 -9.61
N ILE A 19 11.50 18.76 -10.19
CA ILE A 19 11.32 17.33 -9.93
C ILE A 19 12.47 16.56 -10.61
N PRO A 20 13.24 15.76 -9.86
CA PRO A 20 14.41 15.05 -10.38
C PRO A 20 13.99 13.90 -11.33
N ALA A 21 13.78 14.22 -12.61
CA ALA A 21 13.32 13.26 -13.61
C ALA A 21 14.45 12.40 -14.21
N GLN A 22 15.68 12.89 -14.21
CA GLN A 22 16.83 12.22 -14.85
C GLN A 22 17.72 11.49 -13.85
N TRP A 23 18.30 10.38 -14.29
CA TRP A 23 19.30 9.63 -13.52
C TRP A 23 20.70 10.14 -13.83
N SER A 24 21.53 10.29 -12.80
CA SER A 24 22.94 10.63 -12.99
C SER A 24 23.69 9.45 -13.61
N PRO A 25 24.81 9.69 -14.33
CA PRO A 25 25.65 8.61 -14.85
C PRO A 25 26.13 7.64 -13.76
N GLN A 26 26.33 8.13 -12.54
CA GLN A 26 26.74 7.33 -11.39
C GLN A 26 25.62 6.38 -10.93
N VAL A 27 24.36 6.85 -10.90
CA VAL A 27 23.22 5.97 -10.60
C VAL A 27 23.12 4.88 -11.66
N ILE A 28 23.15 5.24 -12.94
CA ILE A 28 23.07 4.28 -14.05
C ILE A 28 24.21 3.24 -13.97
N ALA A 29 25.42 3.66 -13.60
CA ALA A 29 26.55 2.76 -13.42
C ALA A 29 26.34 1.79 -12.24
N GLU A 30 25.97 2.29 -11.05
CA GLU A 30 25.70 1.45 -9.88
C GLU A 30 24.57 0.44 -10.15
N THR A 31 23.52 0.89 -10.84
CA THR A 31 22.38 0.05 -11.22
C THR A 31 22.74 -1.12 -12.14
N LYS A 32 23.72 -0.96 -13.04
CA LYS A 32 24.13 -2.03 -13.97
C LYS A 32 24.90 -3.16 -13.29
N GLU A 33 25.49 -2.89 -12.13
CA GLU A 33 26.22 -3.89 -11.35
C GLU A 33 25.27 -4.73 -10.47
N LEU A 34 24.00 -4.33 -10.35
CA LEU A 34 23.01 -5.07 -9.59
C LEU A 34 22.59 -6.34 -10.32
N THR A 35 22.56 -7.44 -9.58
CA THR A 35 22.13 -8.75 -10.07
C THR A 35 21.03 -9.30 -9.20
N GLY A 36 20.17 -10.14 -9.79
CA GLY A 36 19.20 -10.92 -9.05
C GLY A 36 19.87 -11.77 -7.97
N LEU A 37 19.19 -11.89 -6.83
CA LEU A 37 19.63 -12.71 -5.72
C LEU A 37 19.28 -14.18 -5.97
N THR A 38 20.13 -15.09 -5.49
CA THR A 38 19.83 -16.52 -5.48
C THR A 38 19.76 -17.02 -4.05
N ARG A 39 18.92 -18.04 -3.81
CA ARG A 39 18.77 -18.66 -2.48
C ARG A 39 20.09 -19.17 -1.91
N ASP A 40 21.01 -19.61 -2.77
CA ASP A 40 22.33 -20.09 -2.37
C ASP A 40 23.19 -19.03 -1.68
N GLN A 41 22.97 -17.75 -1.98
CA GLN A 41 23.69 -16.64 -1.33
C GLN A 41 23.30 -16.45 0.14
N PHE A 42 22.18 -17.04 0.60
CA PHE A 42 21.59 -16.80 1.93
C PHE A 42 21.38 -18.08 2.75
N GLN A 43 22.04 -19.20 2.41
CA GLN A 43 21.86 -20.47 3.11
C GLN A 43 22.03 -20.30 4.63
N GLY A 44 20.92 -20.51 5.38
CA GLY A 44 20.87 -20.44 6.83
C GLY A 44 20.66 -19.05 7.45
N GLN A 45 20.46 -18.00 6.64
CA GLN A 45 20.31 -16.61 7.13
C GLN A 45 18.90 -16.04 6.93
N CYS A 46 18.06 -16.71 6.15
CA CYS A 46 16.74 -16.23 5.74
C CYS A 46 15.71 -17.35 5.87
N LEU A 47 14.50 -17.03 6.31
CA LEU A 47 13.40 -18.00 6.36
C LEU A 47 12.96 -18.38 4.94
N ASP A 48 12.32 -19.53 4.81
CA ASP A 48 11.74 -19.99 3.55
C ASP A 48 10.23 -20.08 3.66
N PHE A 49 9.54 -19.16 2.98
CA PHE A 49 8.09 -19.11 2.84
C PHE A 49 7.66 -19.26 1.38
N THR A 50 8.51 -19.81 0.51
CA THR A 50 8.21 -20.00 -0.92
C THR A 50 7.04 -20.95 -1.18
N ASP A 51 6.71 -21.79 -0.19
CA ASP A 51 5.55 -22.69 -0.27
C ASP A 51 4.22 -22.03 0.09
N LEU A 52 4.23 -20.90 0.80
CA LEU A 52 3.01 -20.22 1.22
C LEU A 52 2.27 -19.57 0.03
N PRO A 53 0.93 -19.46 0.09
CA PRO A 53 0.12 -18.94 -1.00
C PRO A 53 0.11 -17.40 -1.04
N PHE A 54 1.28 -16.76 -1.00
CA PHE A 54 1.39 -15.30 -1.16
C PHE A 54 0.86 -14.86 -2.52
N VAL A 55 0.16 -13.74 -2.55
CA VAL A 55 -0.28 -13.08 -3.80
C VAL A 55 -0.05 -11.58 -3.72
N THR A 56 0.19 -10.95 -4.87
CA THR A 56 0.19 -9.49 -5.01
C THR A 56 -1.16 -9.05 -5.59
N ILE A 57 -1.67 -7.89 -5.15
CA ILE A 57 -2.98 -7.38 -5.57
C ILE A 57 -2.85 -5.89 -5.87
N ASP A 58 -2.83 -5.55 -7.15
CA ASP A 58 -2.45 -4.21 -7.61
C ASP A 58 -3.39 -3.68 -8.71
N GLY A 59 -3.16 -2.45 -9.15
CA GLY A 59 -3.83 -1.91 -10.34
C GLY A 59 -3.33 -2.58 -11.63
N ASP A 60 -4.16 -2.57 -12.68
CA ASP A 60 -3.85 -3.20 -13.97
C ASP A 60 -2.51 -2.75 -14.57
N ASP A 61 -2.17 -1.47 -14.44
CA ASP A 61 -0.96 -0.87 -15.01
C ASP A 61 0.29 -0.98 -14.10
N ALA A 62 0.13 -1.48 -12.87
CA ALA A 62 1.22 -1.58 -11.90
C ALA A 62 2.27 -2.61 -12.35
N ARG A 63 3.54 -2.31 -12.05
CA ARG A 63 4.70 -3.17 -12.37
C ARG A 63 5.66 -3.37 -11.19
N ASP A 64 5.49 -2.54 -10.17
CA ASP A 64 6.26 -2.42 -8.94
C ASP A 64 5.45 -3.04 -7.79
N TYR A 65 5.31 -4.36 -7.81
CA TYR A 65 4.61 -5.10 -6.75
C TYR A 65 5.44 -5.10 -5.46
N ASP A 66 5.17 -4.16 -4.57
CA ASP A 66 5.95 -3.95 -3.34
C ASP A 66 5.47 -4.82 -2.18
N ASP A 67 4.22 -5.28 -2.20
CA ASP A 67 3.63 -6.07 -1.14
C ASP A 67 2.90 -7.33 -1.63
N ALA A 68 2.97 -8.39 -0.83
CA ALA A 68 2.23 -9.62 -1.03
C ALA A 68 1.55 -10.07 0.27
N ILE A 69 0.35 -10.62 0.15
CA ILE A 69 -0.50 -10.98 1.29
C ILE A 69 -0.73 -12.48 1.32
N CYS A 70 -0.67 -13.05 2.51
CA CYS A 70 -1.10 -14.41 2.82
C CYS A 70 -1.78 -14.43 4.20
N ALA A 71 -2.95 -15.03 4.31
CA ALA A 71 -3.59 -15.34 5.58
C ALA A 71 -3.78 -16.85 5.76
N GLN A 72 -3.69 -17.29 7.00
CA GLN A 72 -3.89 -18.68 7.43
C GLN A 72 -4.70 -18.73 8.73
N ASN A 73 -5.37 -19.84 8.99
CA ASN A 73 -6.04 -20.07 10.27
C ASN A 73 -5.02 -20.21 11.41
N SER A 74 -5.39 -19.72 12.59
CA SER A 74 -4.68 -19.92 13.85
C SER A 74 -5.67 -20.37 14.92
N ASP A 75 -5.18 -20.89 16.06
CA ASP A 75 -6.03 -21.52 17.09
C ASP A 75 -7.22 -20.64 17.57
N ASP A 76 -7.06 -19.32 17.60
CA ASP A 76 -8.08 -18.35 18.03
C ASP A 76 -8.25 -17.17 17.05
N GLY A 77 -8.20 -17.45 15.74
CA GLY A 77 -8.37 -16.44 14.69
C GLY A 77 -7.48 -16.71 13.50
N TRP A 78 -6.64 -15.75 13.14
CA TRP A 78 -5.85 -15.80 11.91
C TRP A 78 -4.38 -15.44 12.16
N LEU A 79 -3.52 -15.99 11.32
CA LEU A 79 -2.17 -15.52 11.09
C LEU A 79 -2.16 -14.77 9.76
N LEU A 80 -2.06 -13.44 9.82
CA LEU A 80 -1.90 -12.58 8.66
C LEU A 80 -0.41 -12.34 8.42
N GLN A 81 0.08 -12.65 7.22
CA GLN A 81 1.46 -12.42 6.82
C GLN A 81 1.49 -11.44 5.64
N ILE A 82 2.24 -10.36 5.82
CA ILE A 82 2.49 -9.36 4.80
C ILE A 82 3.96 -9.43 4.44
N ALA A 83 4.27 -9.70 3.19
CA ALA A 83 5.61 -9.66 2.66
C ALA A 83 5.84 -8.33 1.95
N ILE A 84 6.87 -7.58 2.35
CA ILE A 84 7.27 -6.33 1.70
C ILE A 84 8.60 -6.56 0.98
N ALA A 85 8.69 -6.10 -0.27
CA ALA A 85 9.91 -6.13 -1.06
C ALA A 85 11.12 -5.61 -0.26
N ASP A 86 12.21 -6.39 -0.17
CA ASP A 86 13.39 -5.96 0.56
C ASP A 86 14.27 -5.00 -0.26
N VAL A 87 13.76 -3.79 -0.46
CA VAL A 87 14.45 -2.68 -1.14
C VAL A 87 15.77 -2.35 -0.43
N SER A 88 15.80 -2.47 0.90
CA SER A 88 16.96 -2.17 1.74
C SER A 88 18.15 -3.10 1.47
N HIS A 89 17.89 -4.26 0.85
CA HIS A 89 18.94 -5.16 0.40
C HIS A 89 19.79 -4.53 -0.70
N TYR A 90 19.15 -3.91 -1.69
CA TYR A 90 19.82 -3.36 -2.86
C TYR A 90 20.24 -1.90 -2.66
N VAL A 91 19.45 -1.12 -1.91
CA VAL A 91 19.71 0.30 -1.66
C VAL A 91 20.34 0.46 -0.27
N ARG A 92 21.67 0.37 -0.20
CA ARG A 92 22.41 0.44 1.08
C ARG A 92 22.72 1.87 1.50
N PRO A 93 22.72 2.19 2.80
CA PRO A 93 23.01 3.54 3.28
C PRO A 93 24.35 4.08 2.76
N GLY A 94 24.34 5.32 2.25
CA GLY A 94 25.51 6.03 1.76
C GLY A 94 25.90 5.76 0.30
N THR A 95 25.29 4.79 -0.39
CA THR A 95 25.55 4.53 -1.81
C THR A 95 24.99 5.63 -2.72
N VAL A 96 25.27 5.58 -4.03
CA VAL A 96 24.71 6.56 -4.97
C VAL A 96 23.20 6.37 -5.09
N LEU A 97 22.73 5.12 -5.07
CA LEU A 97 21.30 4.81 -5.08
C LEU A 97 20.57 5.37 -3.86
N ASP A 98 21.12 5.20 -2.64
CA ASP A 98 20.52 5.76 -1.41
C ASP A 98 20.43 7.29 -1.48
N LYS A 99 21.51 7.96 -1.88
CA LYS A 99 21.53 9.42 -2.02
C LYS A 99 20.52 9.90 -3.07
N ALA A 100 20.39 9.18 -4.18
CA ALA A 100 19.42 9.50 -5.22
C ALA A 100 17.99 9.31 -4.72
N ALA A 101 17.67 8.15 -4.13
CA ALA A 101 16.36 7.84 -3.56
C ALA A 101 15.96 8.88 -2.51
N ARG A 102 16.88 9.24 -1.60
CA ARG A 102 16.68 10.27 -0.58
C ARG A 102 16.42 11.66 -1.17
N SER A 103 17.11 12.00 -2.26
CA SER A 103 16.90 13.28 -2.95
C SER A 103 15.55 13.34 -3.66
N ARG A 104 15.01 12.20 -4.12
CA ARG A 104 13.67 12.12 -4.73
C ARG A 104 12.57 12.07 -3.68
N GLY A 105 12.80 11.37 -2.56
CA GLY A 105 11.90 11.24 -1.43
C GLY A 105 10.71 10.29 -1.66
N ASN A 106 10.07 10.35 -2.83
CA ASN A 106 9.00 9.46 -3.25
C ASN A 106 8.96 9.31 -4.79
N SER A 107 8.19 8.34 -5.28
CA SER A 107 7.79 8.28 -6.69
C SER A 107 6.73 9.35 -6.96
N THR A 108 6.88 10.11 -8.04
CA THR A 108 5.89 11.11 -8.46
C THR A 108 5.00 10.54 -9.56
N TYR A 109 3.71 10.38 -9.28
CA TYR A 109 2.72 9.81 -10.19
C TYR A 109 2.00 10.94 -10.95
N PHE A 110 2.30 11.09 -12.24
CA PHE A 110 1.51 11.92 -13.17
C PHE A 110 0.46 11.07 -13.87
N VAL A 111 -0.52 11.76 -14.48
CA VAL A 111 -1.57 11.09 -15.26
C VAL A 111 -0.99 10.32 -16.45
N ASP A 112 0.08 10.82 -17.08
CA ASP A 112 0.68 10.21 -18.27
C ASP A 112 1.87 9.28 -17.98
N ARG A 113 2.54 9.41 -16.83
CA ARG A 113 3.73 8.61 -16.47
C ARG A 113 4.07 8.69 -14.99
N VAL A 114 4.94 7.79 -14.54
CA VAL A 114 5.56 7.84 -13.21
C VAL A 114 7.01 8.32 -13.34
N ILE A 115 7.44 9.20 -12.43
CA ILE A 115 8.86 9.46 -12.17
C ILE A 115 9.23 8.64 -10.93
N PRO A 116 9.92 7.50 -11.08
CA PRO A 116 10.09 6.58 -9.97
C PRO A 116 11.16 7.06 -8.99
N MET A 117 10.99 6.73 -7.70
CA MET A 117 11.98 7.01 -6.66
C MET A 117 13.29 6.24 -6.89
N LEU A 118 13.19 5.04 -7.46
CA LEU A 118 14.27 4.11 -7.74
C LEU A 118 14.32 3.82 -9.25
N PRO A 119 15.48 3.46 -9.81
CA PRO A 119 15.56 3.00 -11.19
C PRO A 119 14.64 1.80 -11.48
N GLU A 120 14.08 1.72 -12.69
CA GLU A 120 13.03 0.76 -13.03
C GLU A 120 13.48 -0.71 -12.92
N VAL A 121 14.77 -0.99 -13.11
CA VAL A 121 15.31 -2.35 -12.90
C VAL A 121 15.28 -2.77 -11.43
N LEU A 122 15.28 -1.82 -10.49
CA LEU A 122 15.04 -2.12 -9.09
C LEU A 122 13.55 -2.27 -8.83
N SER A 123 12.76 -1.22 -9.09
CA SER A 123 11.34 -1.18 -8.71
C SER A 123 10.51 -2.23 -9.45
N ASN A 124 10.73 -2.44 -10.74
CA ASN A 124 9.87 -3.27 -11.59
C ASN A 124 10.41 -4.69 -11.79
N ASP A 125 11.57 -5.02 -11.23
CA ASP A 125 12.20 -6.32 -11.46
C ASP A 125 12.85 -6.92 -10.22
N LEU A 126 13.96 -6.37 -9.74
CA LEU A 126 14.76 -6.97 -8.66
C LEU A 126 14.06 -6.93 -7.28
N CYS A 127 13.32 -5.86 -7.00
CA CYS A 127 12.55 -5.70 -5.76
C CYS A 127 11.11 -6.20 -5.94
N SER A 128 10.53 -6.05 -7.13
CA SER A 128 9.14 -6.44 -7.35
C SER A 128 8.90 -7.92 -7.04
N LEU A 129 7.84 -8.19 -6.28
CA LEU A 129 7.38 -9.51 -5.85
C LEU A 129 6.64 -10.26 -6.99
N ARG A 130 7.32 -10.40 -8.12
CA ARG A 130 6.79 -11.00 -9.36
C ARG A 130 6.30 -12.44 -9.15
N PRO A 131 5.24 -12.87 -9.86
CA PRO A 131 4.69 -14.20 -9.73
C PRO A 131 5.69 -15.27 -10.19
N ASP A 132 5.66 -16.41 -9.51
CA ASP A 132 6.47 -17.61 -9.80
C ASP A 132 8.00 -17.42 -9.72
N GLU A 133 8.45 -16.32 -9.14
CA GLU A 133 9.87 -16.04 -8.92
C GLU A 133 10.20 -15.95 -7.43
N ASP A 134 11.36 -16.49 -7.02
CA ASP A 134 11.81 -16.34 -5.63
C ASP A 134 12.27 -14.91 -5.40
N ARG A 135 11.74 -14.28 -4.35
CA ARG A 135 12.03 -12.90 -3.97
C ARG A 135 12.31 -12.78 -2.48
N LEU A 136 13.28 -11.92 -2.16
CA LEU A 136 13.63 -11.59 -0.79
C LEU A 136 12.66 -10.52 -0.27
N ALA A 137 12.06 -10.77 0.88
CA ALA A 137 11.09 -9.89 1.48
C ALA A 137 11.31 -9.76 2.99
N ILE A 138 10.87 -8.64 3.54
CA ILE A 138 10.66 -8.46 4.97
C ILE A 138 9.22 -8.87 5.26
N ILE A 139 9.04 -9.86 6.12
CA ILE A 139 7.73 -10.42 6.46
C ILE A 139 7.28 -9.86 7.80
N CYS A 140 6.10 -9.23 7.81
CA CYS A 140 5.36 -8.94 9.03
C CYS A 140 4.34 -10.07 9.26
N SER A 141 4.58 -10.91 10.26
CA SER A 141 3.63 -11.97 10.66
C SER A 141 2.83 -11.48 11.86
N ILE A 142 1.51 -11.45 11.75
CA ILE A 142 0.59 -10.84 12.73
C ILE A 142 -0.45 -11.88 13.15
N LYS A 143 -0.49 -12.20 14.44
CA LYS A 143 -1.55 -13.03 15.03
C LYS A 143 -2.73 -12.14 15.42
N ILE A 144 -3.90 -12.41 14.83
CA ILE A 144 -5.11 -11.61 15.01
C ILE A 144 -6.22 -12.53 15.53
N ASN A 145 -6.89 -12.13 16.61
CA ASN A 145 -7.99 -12.94 17.13
C ASN A 145 -9.31 -12.72 16.36
N SER A 146 -10.30 -13.57 16.61
CA SER A 146 -11.65 -13.47 16.03
C SER A 146 -12.36 -12.12 16.22
N SER A 147 -11.95 -11.32 17.21
CA SER A 147 -12.47 -9.96 17.44
C SER A 147 -11.73 -8.86 16.67
N GLY A 148 -10.74 -9.20 15.85
CA GLY A 148 -9.89 -8.24 15.13
C GLY A 148 -8.80 -7.62 15.99
N GLU A 149 -8.48 -8.19 17.15
CA GLU A 149 -7.37 -7.73 17.99
C GLU A 149 -6.05 -8.29 17.51
N ILE A 150 -5.06 -7.42 17.32
CA ILE A 150 -3.67 -7.85 17.12
C ILE A 150 -3.12 -8.31 18.45
N LEU A 151 -2.77 -9.59 18.56
CA LEU A 151 -2.26 -10.21 19.77
C LEU A 151 -0.72 -10.14 19.81
N GLU A 152 -0.08 -10.57 18.73
CA GLU A 152 1.37 -10.72 18.62
C GLU A 152 1.81 -10.46 17.18
N TRP A 153 3.06 -10.01 17.01
CA TRP A 153 3.65 -9.87 15.68
C TRP A 153 5.17 -10.09 15.70
N THR A 154 5.71 -10.52 14.56
CA THR A 154 7.15 -10.63 14.32
C THR A 154 7.54 -9.98 12.99
N PHE A 155 8.82 -9.64 12.87
CA PHE A 155 9.43 -9.15 11.64
C PHE A 155 10.64 -10.02 11.33
N ASP A 156 10.62 -10.67 10.17
CA ASP A 156 11.64 -11.62 9.74
C ASP A 156 12.01 -11.35 8.28
N GLN A 157 13.22 -11.71 7.88
CA GLN A 157 13.60 -11.74 6.46
C GLN A 157 13.30 -13.14 5.92
N ALA A 158 12.58 -13.22 4.80
CA ALA A 158 12.22 -14.50 4.18
C ALA A 158 12.32 -14.47 2.65
N TRP A 159 12.51 -15.64 2.08
CA TRP A 159 12.22 -15.91 0.68
C TRP A 159 10.74 -16.20 0.51
N ILE A 160 10.10 -15.55 -0.46
CA ILE A 160 8.73 -15.82 -0.88
C ILE A 160 8.71 -16.14 -2.37
N ARG A 161 7.60 -16.74 -2.81
CA ARG A 161 7.24 -16.86 -4.22
C ARG A 161 5.77 -16.48 -4.35
N SER A 162 5.49 -15.33 -4.96
CA SER A 162 4.10 -14.94 -5.24
C SER A 162 3.48 -15.97 -6.19
N ARG A 163 2.32 -16.51 -5.85
CA ARG A 163 1.62 -17.52 -6.66
C ARG A 163 0.84 -16.90 -7.80
N CYS A 164 0.35 -15.69 -7.59
CA CYS A 164 -0.44 -14.97 -8.57
C CYS A 164 -0.17 -13.47 -8.44
N ARG A 165 -0.07 -12.81 -9.59
CA ARG A 165 -0.28 -11.37 -9.70
C ARG A 165 -1.76 -11.16 -10.00
N LEU A 166 -2.49 -10.59 -9.06
CA LEU A 166 -3.92 -10.34 -9.17
C LEU A 166 -4.20 -8.84 -9.29
N THR A 167 -5.35 -8.51 -9.87
CA THR A 167 -5.86 -7.14 -9.90
C THR A 167 -6.91 -6.90 -8.83
N TYR A 168 -7.10 -5.64 -8.44
CA TYR A 168 -8.22 -5.27 -7.56
C TYR A 168 -9.58 -5.69 -8.13
N THR A 169 -9.77 -5.64 -9.45
CA THR A 169 -11.03 -6.03 -10.09
C THR A 169 -11.28 -7.54 -10.00
N GLU A 170 -10.25 -8.35 -10.25
CA GLU A 170 -10.35 -9.80 -10.17
C GLU A 170 -10.66 -10.27 -8.74
N VAL A 171 -9.94 -9.75 -7.75
CA VAL A 171 -10.13 -10.14 -6.35
C VAL A 171 -11.50 -9.70 -5.84
N ASP A 172 -11.98 -8.51 -6.22
CA ASP A 172 -13.30 -8.03 -5.84
C ASP A 172 -14.41 -8.93 -6.40
N GLN A 173 -14.31 -9.28 -7.69
CA GLN A 173 -15.25 -10.24 -8.31
C GLN A 173 -15.21 -11.61 -7.62
N TYR A 174 -14.02 -12.09 -7.27
CA TYR A 174 -13.89 -13.35 -6.53
C TYR A 174 -14.55 -13.26 -5.14
N LEU A 175 -14.29 -12.18 -4.39
CA LEU A 175 -14.84 -11.99 -3.06
C LEU A 175 -16.37 -11.91 -3.06
N GLU A 176 -16.97 -11.38 -4.13
CA GLU A 176 -18.43 -11.31 -4.30
C GLU A 176 -19.05 -12.64 -4.73
N THR A 177 -18.45 -13.31 -5.72
CA THR A 177 -19.09 -14.43 -6.44
C THR A 177 -18.69 -15.81 -5.95
N LYS A 178 -17.45 -15.96 -5.43
CA LYS A 178 -16.86 -17.23 -5.01
C LYS A 178 -16.93 -18.33 -6.09
N GLU A 179 -16.89 -17.96 -7.36
CA GLU A 179 -17.03 -18.92 -8.46
C GLU A 179 -15.85 -19.89 -8.57
N ASP A 180 -16.14 -21.16 -8.88
CA ASP A 180 -15.14 -22.23 -9.05
C ASP A 180 -14.07 -21.92 -10.12
N GLN A 181 -14.33 -20.99 -11.03
CA GLN A 181 -13.36 -20.59 -12.05
C GLN A 181 -12.09 -19.99 -11.44
N PHE A 182 -12.21 -19.25 -10.34
CA PHE A 182 -11.08 -18.65 -9.64
C PHE A 182 -10.25 -19.72 -8.94
N ILE A 183 -10.90 -20.72 -8.33
CA ILE A 183 -10.22 -21.88 -7.72
C ILE A 183 -9.42 -22.65 -8.78
N ARG A 184 -9.96 -22.81 -9.99
CA ARG A 184 -9.23 -23.43 -11.11
C ARG A 184 -8.05 -22.59 -11.60
N ALA A 185 -8.18 -21.26 -11.59
CA ALA A 185 -7.16 -20.34 -12.09
C ALA A 185 -6.02 -20.09 -11.10
N TRP A 186 -6.34 -19.88 -9.82
CA TRP A 186 -5.39 -19.44 -8.78
C TRP A 186 -5.00 -20.57 -7.82
N GLY A 187 -5.81 -21.63 -7.77
CA GLY A 187 -5.64 -22.74 -6.85
C GLY A 187 -6.35 -22.53 -5.51
N ASN A 188 -6.68 -23.65 -4.86
CA ASN A 188 -7.46 -23.67 -3.61
C ASN A 188 -6.79 -22.88 -2.48
N ALA A 189 -5.48 -23.05 -2.30
CA ALA A 189 -4.75 -22.39 -1.22
C ALA A 189 -4.75 -20.86 -1.33
N VAL A 190 -4.70 -20.31 -2.56
CA VAL A 190 -4.78 -18.86 -2.78
C VAL A 190 -6.18 -18.34 -2.44
N CYS A 191 -7.21 -19.01 -2.94
CA CYS A 191 -8.60 -18.67 -2.66
C CYS A 191 -8.91 -18.70 -1.14
N GLU A 192 -8.55 -19.79 -0.46
CA GLU A 192 -8.72 -19.90 1.00
C GLU A 192 -7.96 -18.79 1.75
N SER A 193 -6.75 -18.44 1.29
CA SER A 193 -5.98 -17.35 1.89
C SER A 193 -6.65 -15.99 1.72
N LEU A 194 -7.23 -15.71 0.56
CA LEU A 194 -7.99 -14.48 0.30
C LEU A 194 -9.29 -14.43 1.12
N ASP A 195 -9.97 -15.56 1.30
CA ASP A 195 -11.14 -15.66 2.17
C ASP A 195 -10.79 -15.28 3.61
N MET A 196 -9.73 -15.88 4.15
CA MET A 196 -9.23 -15.56 5.49
C MET A 196 -8.77 -14.12 5.62
N ALA A 197 -8.09 -13.56 4.61
CA ALA A 197 -7.69 -12.16 4.61
C ALA A 197 -8.92 -11.23 4.63
N SER A 198 -9.98 -11.56 3.89
CA SER A 198 -11.25 -10.83 3.93
C SER A 198 -11.93 -10.91 5.29
N GLU A 199 -11.90 -12.07 5.96
CA GLU A 199 -12.43 -12.21 7.33
C GLU A 199 -11.65 -11.35 8.34
N VAL A 200 -10.32 -11.32 8.23
CA VAL A 200 -9.45 -10.45 9.03
C VAL A 200 -9.87 -8.99 8.85
N VAL A 201 -10.07 -8.54 7.61
CA VAL A 201 -10.48 -7.16 7.31
C VAL A 201 -11.80 -6.82 7.99
N LEU A 202 -12.80 -7.70 7.89
CA LEU A 202 -14.09 -7.49 8.54
C LEU A 202 -13.98 -7.42 10.07
N ALA A 203 -13.20 -8.32 10.68
CA ALA A 203 -12.98 -8.33 12.13
C ALA A 203 -12.26 -7.05 12.60
N ARG A 204 -11.21 -6.65 11.87
CA ARG A 204 -10.42 -5.43 12.12
C ARG A 204 -11.28 -4.16 12.02
N GLN A 205 -12.07 -4.04 10.96
CA GLN A 205 -12.98 -2.91 10.75
C GLN A 205 -14.07 -2.88 11.82
N GLY A 206 -14.64 -4.04 12.18
CA GLY A 206 -15.60 -4.16 13.27
C GLY A 206 -15.04 -3.64 14.60
N ARG A 207 -13.79 -4.00 14.92
CA ARG A 207 -13.09 -3.51 16.12
C ARG A 207 -12.82 -2.01 16.09
N CYS A 208 -12.43 -1.48 14.93
CA CYS A 208 -12.09 -0.07 14.76
C CYS A 208 -13.34 0.82 14.59
N SER A 209 -14.53 0.23 14.43
CA SER A 209 -15.76 0.94 14.17
C SER A 209 -16.03 2.00 15.23
N GLY A 210 -16.21 3.24 14.76
CA GLY A 210 -16.49 4.40 15.62
C GLY A 210 -15.31 4.91 16.45
N THR A 211 -14.16 4.25 16.54
CA THR A 211 -13.09 4.64 17.48
C THR A 211 -11.69 4.71 16.87
N GLY A 212 -11.41 3.95 15.80
CA GLY A 212 -10.08 3.85 15.19
C GLY A 212 -9.85 4.72 13.95
N ARG A 213 -10.92 5.10 13.22
CA ARG A 213 -10.83 5.88 11.97
C ARG A 213 -12.01 6.83 11.83
N ILE A 214 -11.80 8.00 11.23
CA ILE A 214 -12.90 8.85 10.78
C ILE A 214 -13.45 8.26 9.47
N ASP A 215 -14.73 7.91 9.45
CA ASP A 215 -15.39 7.27 8.31
C ASP A 215 -15.74 8.31 7.23
N ILE A 216 -14.73 8.69 6.47
CA ILE A 216 -14.86 9.55 5.30
C ILE A 216 -14.48 8.73 4.08
N ASN A 217 -15.40 8.65 3.13
CA ASN A 217 -15.15 8.06 1.82
C ASN A 217 -15.48 9.12 0.77
N PHE A 218 -14.46 9.58 0.05
CA PHE A 218 -14.62 10.47 -1.09
C PHE A 218 -14.23 9.70 -2.35
N PRO A 219 -15.03 9.78 -3.42
CA PRO A 219 -14.63 9.17 -4.68
C PRO A 219 -13.35 9.86 -5.20
N GLU A 220 -12.39 9.06 -5.62
CA GLU A 220 -11.17 9.57 -6.24
C GLU A 220 -11.43 9.86 -7.72
N THR A 221 -10.81 10.91 -8.25
CA THR A 221 -10.95 11.24 -9.68
C THR A 221 -10.04 10.31 -10.50
N ALA A 222 -10.61 9.62 -11.48
CA ALA A 222 -9.88 8.81 -12.46
C ALA A 222 -9.85 9.54 -13.81
N ILE A 223 -8.67 9.69 -14.40
CA ILE A 223 -8.49 10.37 -15.68
C ILE A 223 -7.89 9.36 -16.67
N THR A 224 -8.55 9.15 -17.80
CA THR A 224 -8.01 8.36 -18.91
C THR A 224 -7.55 9.29 -20.02
N LEU A 225 -6.31 9.10 -20.46
CA LEU A 225 -5.75 9.81 -21.61
C LEU A 225 -5.91 8.95 -22.86
N GLY A 226 -6.30 9.59 -23.96
CA GLY A 226 -6.24 8.98 -25.28
C GLY A 226 -4.82 8.86 -25.81
N ASN A 227 -4.67 8.18 -26.94
CA ASN A 227 -3.36 7.95 -27.58
C ASN A 227 -2.62 9.25 -27.98
N ASN A 228 -3.33 10.37 -28.08
CA ASN A 228 -2.78 11.69 -28.36
C ASN A 228 -2.36 12.46 -27.09
N GLY A 229 -2.46 11.84 -25.90
CA GLY A 229 -2.18 12.47 -24.62
C GLY A 229 -3.24 13.45 -24.13
N VAL A 230 -4.41 13.48 -24.78
CA VAL A 230 -5.54 14.34 -24.38
C VAL A 230 -6.48 13.54 -23.49
N VAL A 231 -7.07 14.20 -22.49
CA VAL A 231 -8.10 13.60 -21.62
C VAL A 231 -9.29 13.14 -22.46
N GLU A 232 -9.56 11.84 -22.45
CA GLU A 232 -10.75 11.24 -23.07
C GLU A 232 -11.91 11.18 -22.08
N THR A 233 -11.63 10.77 -20.85
CA THR A 233 -12.64 10.63 -19.81
C THR A 233 -12.13 11.13 -18.46
N ILE A 234 -13.06 11.69 -17.69
CA ILE A 234 -12.88 11.98 -16.26
C ILE A 234 -14.01 11.23 -15.55
N GLY A 235 -13.65 10.23 -14.78
CA GLY A 235 -14.55 9.39 -14.02
C GLY A 235 -14.21 9.40 -12.53
N TYR A 236 -14.83 8.47 -11.82
CA TYR A 236 -14.56 8.24 -10.40
C TYR A 236 -14.06 6.82 -10.21
N ARG A 237 -13.06 6.65 -9.34
CA ARG A 237 -12.62 5.36 -8.83
C ARG A 237 -13.22 5.19 -7.44
N GLU A 238 -13.96 4.11 -7.25
CA GLU A 238 -14.51 3.73 -5.96
C GLU A 238 -13.62 2.69 -5.27
N SER A 239 -13.55 2.76 -3.94
CA SER A 239 -12.90 1.73 -3.13
C SER A 239 -13.79 0.49 -3.03
N ASN A 240 -13.31 -0.62 -3.60
CA ASN A 240 -13.99 -1.90 -3.60
C ASN A 240 -13.47 -2.85 -2.49
N SER A 241 -13.98 -4.07 -2.42
CA SER A 241 -13.63 -5.01 -1.34
C SER A 241 -12.15 -5.40 -1.37
N ALA A 242 -11.59 -5.58 -2.56
CA ALA A 242 -10.16 -5.87 -2.75
C ALA A 242 -9.27 -4.71 -2.30
N THR A 243 -9.64 -3.47 -2.63
CA THR A 243 -8.90 -2.27 -2.21
C THR A 243 -8.87 -2.16 -0.68
N ARG A 244 -10.01 -2.38 -0.03
CA ARG A 244 -10.12 -2.37 1.45
C ARG A 244 -9.34 -3.52 2.09
N LEU A 245 -9.24 -4.66 1.42
CA LEU A 245 -8.45 -5.80 1.88
C LEU A 245 -6.99 -5.42 1.98
N VAL A 246 -6.40 -4.94 0.87
CA VAL A 246 -5.00 -4.50 0.86
C VAL A 246 -4.78 -3.35 1.84
N GLU A 247 -5.67 -2.35 1.88
CA GLU A 247 -5.58 -1.21 2.80
C GLU A 247 -5.48 -1.67 4.26
N GLU A 248 -6.39 -2.52 4.75
CA GLU A 248 -6.39 -2.94 6.15
C GLU A 248 -5.20 -3.86 6.49
N CYS A 249 -4.74 -4.69 5.54
CA CYS A 249 -3.52 -5.48 5.69
C CYS A 249 -2.30 -4.56 5.88
N MET A 250 -2.15 -3.54 5.02
CA MET A 250 -1.05 -2.58 5.13
C MET A 250 -1.15 -1.71 6.38
N LEU A 251 -2.35 -1.28 6.77
CA LEU A 251 -2.57 -0.56 8.04
C LEU A 251 -2.15 -1.41 9.25
N SER A 252 -2.47 -2.70 9.24
CA SER A 252 -2.09 -3.63 10.29
C SER A 252 -0.57 -3.81 10.37
N ALA A 253 0.10 -3.99 9.22
CA ALA A 253 1.56 -4.07 9.14
C ALA A 253 2.24 -2.77 9.64
N ASN A 254 1.75 -1.61 9.19
CA ASN A 254 2.27 -0.30 9.59
C ASN A 254 2.11 -0.02 11.09
N LEU A 255 0.97 -0.43 11.68
CA LEU A 255 0.76 -0.34 13.12
C LEU A 255 1.77 -1.20 13.89
N CYS A 256 1.97 -2.44 13.46
CA CYS A 256 2.96 -3.34 14.07
C CYS A 256 4.38 -2.78 13.93
N ALA A 257 4.73 -2.22 12.77
CA ALA A 257 6.03 -1.59 12.53
C ALA A 257 6.24 -0.39 13.46
N ALA A 258 5.25 0.52 13.56
CA ALA A 258 5.32 1.67 14.45
C ALA A 258 5.53 1.27 15.92
N GLN A 259 4.81 0.23 16.39
CA GLN A 259 4.93 -0.29 17.75
C GLN A 259 6.27 -1.01 18.00
N THR A 260 6.81 -1.71 17.00
CA THR A 260 8.15 -2.30 17.08
C THR A 260 9.20 -1.20 17.20
N LEU A 261 9.15 -0.21 16.30
CA LEU A 261 10.12 0.88 16.24
C LEU A 261 10.12 1.71 17.54
N GLU A 262 8.94 1.97 18.13
CA GLU A 262 8.81 2.68 19.40
C GLU A 262 9.52 1.96 20.56
N LYS A 263 9.49 0.62 20.55
CA LYS A 263 10.11 -0.20 21.61
C LYS A 263 11.61 -0.45 21.39
N THR A 264 12.09 -0.36 20.16
CA THR A 264 13.41 -0.88 19.78
C THR A 264 14.41 0.20 19.37
N LEU A 265 13.94 1.33 18.82
CA LEU A 265 14.81 2.38 18.29
C LEU A 265 14.58 3.70 19.02
N ASP A 266 15.68 4.40 19.29
CA ASP A 266 15.61 5.76 19.85
C ASP A 266 15.00 6.78 18.86
N ARG A 267 15.09 6.48 17.55
CA ARG A 267 14.65 7.38 16.48
C ARG A 267 14.09 6.58 15.31
N ALA A 268 12.87 6.93 14.91
CA ALA A 268 12.20 6.40 13.73
C ALA A 268 11.37 7.48 13.04
N ILE A 269 10.97 7.23 11.79
CA ILE A 269 10.08 8.11 11.04
C ILE A 269 8.64 7.62 11.25
N TYR A 270 7.78 8.49 11.77
CA TYR A 270 6.36 8.20 12.00
C TYR A 270 5.48 8.98 11.03
N ARG A 271 4.40 8.34 10.58
CA ARG A 271 3.30 9.02 9.90
C ARG A 271 2.35 9.59 10.95
N VAL A 272 2.50 10.88 11.24
CA VAL A 272 1.70 11.57 12.26
C VAL A 272 0.61 12.42 11.62
N HIS A 273 -0.63 12.25 12.09
CA HIS A 273 -1.75 13.13 11.76
C HIS A 273 -2.19 13.88 13.03
N HIS A 274 -2.00 15.19 13.06
CA HIS A 274 -2.33 16.01 14.23
C HIS A 274 -3.83 16.20 14.39
N ALA A 275 -4.27 16.44 15.63
CA ALA A 275 -5.65 16.83 15.89
C ALA A 275 -5.97 18.19 15.20
N PRO A 276 -7.22 18.42 14.76
CA PRO A 276 -7.62 19.71 14.20
C PRO A 276 -7.37 20.85 15.19
N SER A 277 -7.04 22.03 14.67
CA SER A 277 -6.84 23.20 15.52
C SER A 277 -8.16 23.65 16.17
N SER A 278 -8.09 24.34 17.32
CA SER A 278 -9.29 24.89 17.97
C SER A 278 -10.06 25.84 17.05
N GLN A 279 -9.35 26.59 16.18
CA GLN A 279 -9.98 27.49 15.22
C GLN A 279 -10.75 26.73 14.14
N ASP A 280 -10.19 25.65 13.60
CA ASP A 280 -10.85 24.81 12.61
C ASP A 280 -12.10 24.13 13.20
N LEU A 281 -12.03 23.69 14.47
CA LEU A 281 -13.17 23.11 15.17
C LEU A 281 -14.31 24.13 15.39
N ILE A 282 -13.98 25.38 15.71
CA ILE A 282 -14.97 26.46 15.83
C ILE A 282 -15.65 26.70 14.48
N HIS A 283 -14.85 26.82 13.41
CA HIS A 283 -15.39 27.03 12.06
C HIS A 283 -16.27 25.86 11.61
N LEU A 284 -15.80 24.62 11.80
CA LEU A 284 -16.58 23.42 11.48
C LEU A 284 -17.92 23.40 12.21
N ARG A 285 -17.96 23.74 13.51
CA ARG A 285 -19.22 23.83 14.27
C ARG A 285 -20.16 24.89 13.72
N GLN A 286 -19.65 26.06 13.34
CA GLN A 286 -20.47 27.12 12.74
C GLN A 286 -21.08 26.67 11.41
N VAL A 287 -20.33 25.94 10.59
CA VAL A 287 -20.84 25.37 9.34
C VAL A 287 -21.92 24.32 9.64
N LEU A 288 -21.63 23.35 10.51
CA LEU A 288 -22.57 22.29 10.88
C LEU A 288 -23.89 22.84 11.45
N GLN A 289 -23.83 23.86 12.31
CA GLN A 289 -25.01 24.49 12.89
C GLN A 289 -25.97 25.07 11.85
N ARG A 290 -25.46 25.58 10.71
CA ARG A 290 -26.32 26.08 9.61
C ARG A 290 -27.17 24.97 8.98
N PHE A 291 -26.72 23.73 9.08
CA PHE A 291 -27.42 22.54 8.61
C PHE A 291 -28.17 21.80 9.73
N GLY A 292 -28.26 22.38 10.94
CA GLY A 292 -28.90 21.75 12.09
C GLY A 292 -28.08 20.60 12.72
N LEU A 293 -26.80 20.47 12.36
CA LEU A 293 -25.89 19.45 12.87
C LEU A 293 -25.04 19.99 14.02
N THR A 294 -24.65 19.13 14.96
CA THR A 294 -23.80 19.49 16.11
C THR A 294 -22.66 18.50 16.29
N LEU A 295 -21.42 19.00 16.35
CA LEU A 295 -20.25 18.22 16.72
C LEU A 295 -20.03 18.24 18.24
N ALA A 296 -20.17 17.06 18.86
CA ALA A 296 -19.94 16.82 20.29
C ALA A 296 -18.44 16.89 20.67
N GLY A 297 -18.09 16.46 21.89
CA GLY A 297 -16.69 16.29 22.30
C GLY A 297 -15.94 17.54 22.79
N GLY A 298 -16.63 18.66 23.01
CA GLY A 298 -16.05 19.84 23.66
C GLY A 298 -14.84 20.42 22.92
N GLN A 299 -13.77 20.78 23.62
CA GLN A 299 -12.58 21.39 22.97
C GLN A 299 -11.71 20.39 22.20
N ALA A 300 -11.85 19.09 22.48
CA ALA A 300 -11.05 18.03 21.88
C ALA A 300 -11.95 16.84 21.51
N PRO A 301 -12.75 16.97 20.43
CA PRO A 301 -13.60 15.88 19.96
C PRO A 301 -12.77 14.66 19.59
N LYS A 302 -13.26 13.48 20.01
CA LYS A 302 -12.68 12.20 19.65
C LYS A 302 -13.19 11.76 18.27
N ILE A 303 -12.53 10.77 17.67
CA ILE A 303 -12.95 10.15 16.40
C ILE A 303 -14.43 9.74 16.44
N LEU A 304 -14.89 9.20 17.58
CA LEU A 304 -16.29 8.83 17.78
C LEU A 304 -17.26 10.01 17.64
N ASP A 305 -16.88 11.21 18.09
CA ASP A 305 -17.72 12.40 17.98
C ASP A 305 -17.85 12.84 16.52
N PHE A 306 -16.75 12.77 15.75
CA PHE A 306 -16.78 13.03 14.30
C PHE A 306 -17.66 12.03 13.57
N ASN A 307 -17.48 10.73 13.82
CA ASN A 307 -18.25 9.68 13.14
C ASN A 307 -19.74 9.74 13.47
N LYS A 308 -20.12 10.02 14.72
CA LYS A 308 -21.52 10.25 15.08
C LYS A 308 -22.12 11.41 14.29
N THR A 309 -21.36 12.49 14.14
CA THR A 309 -21.81 13.67 13.39
C THR A 309 -21.96 13.34 11.90
N LEU A 310 -20.99 12.62 11.31
CA LEU A 310 -21.02 12.18 9.92
C LEU A 310 -22.20 11.24 9.63
N ASN A 311 -22.49 10.29 10.54
CA ASN A 311 -23.61 9.36 10.39
C ASN A 311 -24.98 10.05 10.41
N VAL A 312 -25.10 11.19 11.11
CA VAL A 312 -26.34 12.00 11.09
C VAL A 312 -26.42 12.86 9.83
N ALA A 313 -25.30 13.18 9.21
CA ALA A 313 -25.22 14.02 8.01
C ALA A 313 -25.43 13.25 6.70
N ARG A 314 -25.26 11.92 6.71
CA ARG A 314 -25.54 11.00 5.60
C ARG A 314 -27.03 10.67 5.53
#